data_AF-A0A671NJC3-F1
#
_entry.id   AF-A0A671NJC3-F1
#
_cell.length_a   1.000
_cell.length_b   1.000
_cell.length_c   1.000
_cell.angle_alpha   90.00
_cell.angle_beta   90.00
_cell.angle_gamma   90.00
#
_symmetry.space_group_name_H-M   'P 1'
#
loop_
_entity.id
_entity.type
_entity.pdbx_description
1 polymer ?
#
loop_
_entity_poly.entity_id
_entity_poly.type
_entity_poly.pdbx_seq_one_letter_code
_entity_poly.pdbx_strand_id
1 'polypeptide(L)'
;ASNNSMVPYKSIFCGVVHPGKIFIIQGFLNPGGNRFHVDLQNAADVALHFNPRYNSGGYIVHNSRLNGVWGNEENKAPTPFPRGHLFTLQILITLSSYKVIHSRHRMPLTHVDKICMAGMVRPSLIAFQYLEVRKIYT
;
A
#
# COMPACT_ATOMS: atom_id res chain seq x y z
N ALA A 1 1.08 -32.55 13.49
CA ALA A 1 1.52 -31.30 12.84
C ALA A 1 0.30 -30.66 12.19
N SER A 2 -0.23 -29.57 12.75
CA SER A 2 -1.45 -28.93 12.23
C SER A 2 -1.12 -28.13 10.97
N ASN A 3 -1.55 -28.63 9.81
CA ASN A 3 -1.60 -27.88 8.56
C ASN A 3 -2.50 -26.65 8.73
N ASN A 4 -1.91 -25.51 9.05
CA ASN A 4 -2.62 -24.23 9.09
C ASN A 4 -2.67 -23.65 7.67
N SER A 5 -3.42 -24.31 6.77
CA SER A 5 -3.73 -23.75 5.45
C SER A 5 -4.72 -22.61 5.64
N MET A 6 -4.19 -21.43 5.93
CA MET A 6 -4.96 -20.20 6.10
C MET A 6 -5.69 -19.89 4.79
N VAL A 7 -7.02 -19.85 4.86
CA VAL A 7 -7.92 -19.53 3.74
C VAL A 7 -7.60 -18.11 3.21
N PRO A 8 -7.68 -17.85 1.88
CA PRO A 8 -7.50 -16.50 1.35
C PRO A 8 -8.41 -15.50 2.07
N TYR A 9 -7.81 -14.54 2.76
CA TYR A 9 -8.57 -13.47 3.39
C TYR A 9 -9.11 -12.53 2.31
N LYS A 10 -10.44 -12.35 2.30
CA LYS A 10 -11.13 -11.41 1.42
C LYS A 10 -11.99 -10.49 2.27
N SER A 11 -11.69 -9.20 2.26
CA SER A 11 -12.54 -8.16 2.83
C SER A 11 -12.85 -7.13 1.77
N ILE A 12 -14.13 -6.76 1.64
CA ILE A 12 -14.57 -5.71 0.73
C ILE A 12 -14.91 -4.49 1.57
N PHE A 13 -14.27 -3.36 1.27
CA PHE A 13 -14.63 -2.08 1.86
C PHE A 13 -15.39 -1.25 0.83
N CYS A 14 -16.64 -0.90 1.14
CA CYS A 14 -17.47 -0.06 0.29
C CYS A 14 -17.39 1.39 0.78
N GLY A 15 -17.01 2.32 -0.10
CA GLY A 15 -17.04 3.74 0.20
C GLY A 15 -16.48 4.61 -0.91
N VAL A 16 -16.87 5.88 -0.92
CA VAL A 16 -16.38 6.84 -1.93
C VAL A 16 -14.89 7.08 -1.73
N VAL A 17 -14.14 6.97 -2.83
CA VAL A 17 -12.72 7.29 -2.92
C VAL A 17 -12.61 8.73 -3.46
N HIS A 18 -11.89 9.60 -2.75
CA HIS A 18 -11.64 10.97 -3.17
C HIS A 18 -10.16 11.35 -2.94
N PRO A 19 -9.63 12.33 -3.67
CA PRO A 19 -8.28 12.82 -3.46
C PRO A 19 -8.04 13.24 -2.00
N GLY A 20 -6.86 12.93 -1.47
CA GLY A 20 -6.48 13.16 -0.07
C GLY A 20 -6.80 12.00 0.87
N LYS A 21 -7.62 11.02 0.44
CA LYS A 21 -7.90 9.82 1.23
C LYS A 21 -6.67 8.90 1.31
N ILE A 22 -6.42 8.35 2.50
CA ILE A 22 -5.37 7.37 2.75
C ILE A 22 -6.00 6.07 3.21
N PHE A 23 -5.68 4.96 2.54
CA PHE A 23 -5.97 3.62 3.04
C PHE A 23 -4.75 3.09 3.78
N ILE A 24 -4.94 2.69 5.05
CA ILE A 24 -3.91 2.06 5.86
C ILE A 24 -4.32 0.61 6.06
N ILE A 25 -3.50 -0.31 5.56
CA ILE A 25 -3.74 -1.74 5.61
C ILE A 25 -2.63 -2.36 6.45
N GLN A 26 -2.99 -2.93 7.58
CA GLN A 26 -2.08 -3.71 8.40
C GLN A 26 -2.36 -5.19 8.18
N GLY A 27 -1.31 -5.98 7.99
CA GLY A 27 -1.44 -7.39 7.70
C GLY A 27 -0.25 -8.19 8.19
N PHE A 28 -0.44 -9.50 8.27
CA PHE A 28 0.64 -10.46 8.49
C PHE A 28 0.86 -11.26 7.22
N LEU A 29 2.08 -11.28 6.72
CA LEU A 29 2.41 -12.12 5.57
C LEU A 29 2.84 -13.50 6.06
N ASN A 30 2.11 -14.53 5.67
CA ASN A 30 2.43 -15.91 6.03
C ASN A 30 3.85 -16.30 5.57
N PRO A 31 4.63 -17.04 6.41
CA PRO A 31 5.97 -17.51 6.04
C PRO A 31 6.03 -18.28 4.71
N GLY A 32 4.99 -19.05 4.40
CA GLY A 32 4.86 -19.80 3.15
C GLY A 32 4.13 -19.04 2.02
N GLY A 33 3.80 -17.76 2.19
CA GLY A 33 3.04 -16.99 1.22
C GLY A 33 3.84 -16.66 -0.04
N ASN A 34 3.31 -17.00 -1.22
CA ASN A 34 3.97 -16.72 -2.51
C ASN A 34 3.54 -15.41 -3.16
N ARG A 35 2.36 -14.88 -2.78
CA ARG A 35 1.86 -13.58 -3.21
C ARG A 35 0.67 -13.13 -2.35
N PHE A 36 0.36 -11.84 -2.37
CA PHE A 36 -0.93 -11.28 -1.96
C PHE A 36 -1.28 -10.10 -2.85
N HIS A 37 -2.52 -9.64 -2.88
CA HIS A 37 -2.89 -8.43 -3.62
C HIS A 37 -3.83 -7.53 -2.84
N VAL A 38 -3.82 -6.25 -3.20
CA VAL A 38 -4.79 -5.24 -2.79
C VAL A 38 -5.30 -4.56 -4.04
N ASP A 39 -6.62 -4.64 -4.27
CA ASP A 39 -7.26 -4.08 -5.44
C ASP A 39 -8.10 -2.87 -5.06
N LEU A 40 -7.88 -1.75 -5.75
CA LEU A 40 -8.85 -0.65 -5.82
C LEU A 40 -9.72 -0.90 -7.05
N GLN A 41 -10.96 -1.30 -6.83
CA GLN A 41 -11.86 -1.75 -7.89
C GLN A 41 -13.23 -1.08 -7.84
N ASN A 42 -13.84 -0.97 -9.02
CA ASN A 42 -15.25 -0.63 -9.20
C ASN A 42 -15.91 -1.76 -9.98
N ALA A 43 -16.84 -2.47 -9.34
CA ALA A 43 -17.44 -3.70 -9.88
C ALA A 43 -16.35 -4.69 -10.34
N ALA A 44 -16.28 -4.93 -11.66
CA ALA A 44 -15.34 -5.88 -12.28
C ALA A 44 -13.99 -5.26 -12.70
N ASP A 45 -13.92 -3.92 -12.74
CA ASP A 45 -12.73 -3.18 -13.16
C ASP A 45 -11.82 -2.87 -11.97
N VAL A 46 -10.52 -3.02 -12.18
CA VAL A 46 -9.48 -2.78 -11.18
C VAL A 46 -8.67 -1.57 -11.62
N ALA A 47 -8.84 -0.45 -10.92
CA ALA A 47 -8.09 0.78 -11.18
C ALA A 47 -6.62 0.66 -10.72
N LEU A 48 -6.38 -0.09 -9.64
CA LEU A 48 -5.05 -0.40 -9.13
C LEU A 48 -5.02 -1.83 -8.59
N HIS A 49 -4.20 -2.67 -9.20
CA HIS A 49 -3.84 -3.98 -8.69
C HIS A 49 -2.44 -3.90 -8.08
N PHE A 50 -2.35 -3.93 -6.75
CA PHE A 50 -1.08 -3.96 -6.03
C PHE A 50 -0.76 -5.40 -5.63
N ASN A 51 0.19 -6.06 -6.29
CA ASN A 51 0.44 -7.49 -6.11
C ASN A 51 1.92 -7.82 -5.85
N PRO A 52 2.35 -7.80 -4.57
CA PRO A 52 3.62 -8.38 -4.16
C PRO A 52 3.69 -9.87 -4.47
N ARG A 53 4.74 -10.28 -5.18
CA ARG A 53 5.09 -11.66 -5.53
C ARG A 53 6.48 -11.98 -4.98
N TYR A 54 6.70 -13.23 -4.54
CA TYR A 54 7.93 -13.67 -3.85
C TYR A 54 8.76 -14.68 -4.64
N ASN A 55 8.47 -14.85 -5.92
CA ASN A 55 9.33 -15.54 -6.87
C ASN A 55 10.47 -14.63 -7.34
N SER A 56 11.55 -15.21 -7.87
CA SER A 56 12.64 -14.47 -8.55
C SER A 56 13.24 -13.30 -7.76
N GLY A 57 13.47 -13.48 -6.45
CA GLY A 57 14.01 -12.44 -5.57
C GLY A 57 12.98 -11.46 -5.00
N GLY A 58 11.72 -11.57 -5.41
CA GLY A 58 10.58 -10.83 -4.87
C GLY A 58 10.42 -9.43 -5.43
N TYR A 59 9.22 -9.10 -5.90
CA TYR A 59 8.89 -7.85 -6.57
C TYR A 59 7.40 -7.51 -6.39
N ILE A 60 7.01 -6.28 -6.71
CA ILE A 60 5.62 -5.83 -6.71
C ILE A 60 5.19 -5.62 -8.15
N VAL A 61 4.06 -6.22 -8.53
CA VAL A 61 3.35 -5.89 -9.76
C VAL A 61 2.33 -4.80 -9.48
N HIS A 62 2.34 -3.75 -10.30
CA HIS A 62 1.24 -2.79 -10.44
C HIS A 62 0.59 -3.00 -11.81
N ASN A 63 -0.73 -3.04 -11.86
CA ASN A 63 -1.47 -3.11 -13.12
C ASN A 63 -2.89 -2.53 -12.93
N SER A 64 -3.63 -2.40 -14.02
CA SER A 64 -5.06 -2.10 -14.05
C SER A 64 -5.78 -3.13 -14.93
N ARG A 65 -7.06 -3.36 -14.63
CA ARG A 65 -7.95 -4.20 -15.43
C ARG A 65 -9.17 -3.40 -15.81
N LEU A 66 -9.33 -3.11 -17.10
CA LEU A 66 -10.44 -2.34 -17.62
C LEU A 66 -11.20 -3.17 -18.65
N ASN A 67 -12.52 -3.20 -18.56
CA ASN A 67 -13.39 -4.01 -19.42
C ASN A 67 -12.95 -5.49 -19.48
N GLY A 68 -12.49 -6.00 -18.35
CA GLY A 68 -12.04 -7.39 -18.21
C GLY A 68 -10.61 -7.69 -18.70
N VAL A 69 -9.90 -6.73 -19.29
CA VAL A 69 -8.56 -6.89 -19.86
C VAL A 69 -7.51 -6.25 -18.96
N TRP A 70 -6.45 -6.99 -18.65
CA TRP A 70 -5.29 -6.46 -17.92
C TRP A 70 -4.42 -5.61 -18.84
N GLY A 71 -3.93 -4.48 -18.32
CA GLY A 71 -2.94 -3.65 -18.98
C GLY A 71 -1.52 -4.22 -18.88
N ASN A 72 -0.54 -3.37 -19.19
CA ASN A 72 0.87 -3.70 -19.05
C ASN A 72 1.28 -3.72 -17.57
N GLU A 73 2.00 -4.77 -17.16
CA GLU A 73 2.53 -4.86 -15.78
C GLU A 73 3.67 -3.85 -15.56
N GLU A 74 3.61 -3.10 -14.47
CA GLU A 74 4.72 -2.29 -13.95
C GLU A 74 5.34 -2.98 -12.73
N ASN A 75 6.58 -3.43 -12.88
CA ASN A 75 7.27 -4.24 -11.88
C ASN A 75 8.27 -3.40 -11.08
N LYS A 76 8.16 -3.46 -9.75
CA LYS A 76 9.09 -2.81 -8.83
C LYS A 76 9.73 -3.82 -7.89
N ALA A 77 11.02 -4.03 -8.04
CA ALA A 77 11.83 -4.86 -7.15
C ALA A 77 12.70 -3.98 -6.22
N PRO A 78 13.06 -4.48 -5.02
CA PRO A 78 12.54 -5.70 -4.39
C PRO A 78 11.17 -5.47 -3.74
N THR A 79 10.44 -6.54 -3.43
CA THR A 79 9.27 -6.45 -2.53
C THR A 79 9.72 -6.07 -1.12
N PRO A 80 9.08 -5.08 -0.47
CA PRO A 80 9.52 -4.61 0.82
C PRO A 80 8.76 -5.25 2.00
N PHE A 81 7.92 -6.26 1.73
CA PHE A 81 7.14 -6.98 2.74
C PHE A 81 7.75 -8.36 3.01
N PRO A 82 8.58 -8.53 4.04
CA PRO A 82 9.17 -9.83 4.32
C PRO A 82 8.11 -10.84 4.78
N ARG A 83 8.26 -12.09 4.34
CA ARG A 83 7.46 -13.23 4.82
C ARG A 83 7.62 -13.42 6.32
N GLY A 84 6.57 -13.89 6.98
CA GLY A 84 6.54 -14.14 8.42
C GLY A 84 6.53 -12.88 9.28
N HIS A 85 6.27 -11.71 8.71
CA HIS A 85 6.27 -10.44 9.43
C HIS A 85 4.95 -9.67 9.26
N LEU A 86 4.67 -8.83 10.24
CA LEU A 86 3.67 -7.79 10.11
C LEU A 86 4.14 -6.72 9.12
N PHE A 87 3.19 -6.19 8.36
CA PHE A 87 3.41 -5.07 7.47
C PHE A 87 2.32 -4.02 7.61
N THR A 88 2.67 -2.80 7.22
CA THR A 88 1.71 -1.71 6.98
C THR A 88 1.88 -1.24 5.54
N LEU A 89 0.78 -1.20 4.79
CA LEU A 89 0.68 -0.63 3.45
C LEU A 89 -0.17 0.64 3.54
N GLN A 90 0.34 1.74 3.00
CA GLN A 90 -0.38 2.99 2.87
C GLN A 90 -0.58 3.33 1.39
N ILE A 91 -1.84 3.57 1.00
CA ILE A 91 -2.20 4.00 -0.36
C ILE A 91 -2.83 5.39 -0.25
N LEU A 92 -2.12 6.40 -0.72
CA LEU A 92 -2.63 7.77 -0.82
C LEU A 92 -3.24 7.99 -2.21
N ILE A 93 -4.50 8.42 -2.22
CA ILE A 93 -5.21 8.83 -3.43
C ILE A 93 -4.89 10.30 -3.71
N THR A 94 -4.33 10.62 -4.86
CA THR A 94 -4.11 12.01 -5.28
C THR A 94 -4.97 12.34 -6.50
N LEU A 95 -5.01 13.61 -6.90
CA LEU A 95 -5.76 14.08 -8.06
C LEU A 95 -5.28 13.47 -9.39
N SER A 96 -4.02 13.03 -9.48
CA SER A 96 -3.39 12.58 -10.74
C SER A 96 -2.64 11.25 -10.65
N SER A 97 -2.50 10.66 -9.46
CA SER A 97 -1.76 9.41 -9.25
C SER A 97 -2.10 8.71 -7.93
N TYR A 98 -1.72 7.45 -7.80
CA TYR A 98 -1.64 6.75 -6.51
C TYR A 98 -0.20 6.81 -5.99
N LYS A 99 0.01 7.33 -4.78
CA LYS A 99 1.35 7.30 -4.14
C LYS A 99 1.43 6.13 -3.19
N VAL A 100 2.33 5.19 -3.50
CA VAL A 100 2.71 4.07 -2.62
C VAL A 100 3.97 4.47 -1.86
N ILE A 101 3.82 4.79 -0.57
CA ILE A 101 4.95 5.11 0.31
C ILE A 101 5.31 3.85 1.09
N HIS A 102 6.52 3.35 0.89
CA HIS A 102 7.09 2.29 1.70
C HIS A 102 8.39 2.79 2.33
N SER A 103 8.39 3.05 3.63
CA SER A 103 9.62 3.21 4.40
C SER A 103 9.49 2.45 5.72
N ARG A 104 10.49 1.62 6.02
CA ARG A 104 10.71 1.17 7.40
C ARG A 104 11.34 2.31 8.18
N HIS A 105 10.77 2.68 9.31
CA HIS A 105 11.40 3.60 10.25
C HIS A 105 12.73 2.97 10.71
N ARG A 106 13.86 3.59 10.32
CA ARG A 106 15.21 3.19 10.78
C ARG A 106 15.60 3.90 12.08
N MET A 107 14.75 4.78 12.58
CA MET A 107 14.82 5.45 13.88
C MET A 107 13.38 5.65 14.40
N PRO A 108 13.15 5.67 15.72
CA PRO A 108 11.82 5.95 16.28
C PRO A 108 11.26 7.26 15.72
N LEU A 109 9.97 7.25 15.37
CA LEU A 109 9.26 8.44 14.89
C LEU A 109 9.36 9.62 15.87
N THR A 110 9.41 9.33 17.17
CA THR A 110 9.61 10.32 18.23
C THR A 110 10.93 11.08 18.14
N HIS A 111 11.91 10.58 17.38
CA HIS A 111 13.20 11.21 17.16
C HIS A 111 13.28 11.97 15.83
N VAL A 112 12.22 11.97 15.01
CA VAL A 112 12.18 12.70 13.74
C VAL A 112 11.45 14.03 13.98
N ASP A 113 12.20 15.12 14.01
CA ASP A 113 11.70 16.47 14.33
C ASP A 113 11.83 17.46 13.15
N LYS A 114 12.47 17.07 12.05
CA LYS A 114 12.84 17.94 10.94
C LYS A 114 12.58 17.30 9.58
N ILE A 115 12.19 18.14 8.62
CA ILE A 115 12.25 17.84 7.19
C ILE A 115 13.38 18.69 6.58
N CYS A 116 14.22 18.09 5.73
CA CYS A 116 15.32 18.80 5.06
C CYS A 116 15.18 18.60 3.54
N MET A 117 15.29 19.69 2.79
CA MET A 117 15.36 19.67 1.32
C MET A 117 16.62 20.42 0.89
N ALA A 118 17.44 19.79 0.04
CA ALA A 118 18.70 20.35 -0.44
C ALA A 118 18.95 19.94 -1.91
N GLY A 119 19.85 20.67 -2.59
CA GLY A 119 20.16 20.49 -4.02
C GLY A 119 19.53 21.57 -4.90
N MET A 120 19.61 21.41 -6.23
CA MET A 120 19.06 22.36 -7.20
C MET A 120 17.53 22.20 -7.34
N VAL A 121 16.79 22.52 -6.29
CA VAL A 121 15.33 22.41 -6.23
C VAL A 121 14.72 23.69 -5.67
N ARG A 122 13.65 24.18 -6.32
CA ARG A 122 12.82 25.27 -5.80
C ARG A 122 11.47 24.71 -5.36
N PRO A 123 11.14 24.71 -4.06
CA PRO A 123 9.83 24.26 -3.63
C PRO A 123 8.76 25.30 -3.98
N SER A 124 7.60 24.81 -4.42
CA SER A 124 6.40 25.62 -4.67
C SER A 124 5.39 25.53 -3.53
N LEU A 125 5.37 24.43 -2.77
CA LEU A 125 4.52 24.24 -1.59
C LEU A 125 5.11 23.14 -0.69
N ILE A 126 5.15 23.40 0.61
CA ILE A 126 5.33 22.38 1.66
C ILE A 126 4.13 22.53 2.59
N ALA A 127 3.33 21.47 2.76
CA ALA A 127 2.13 21.50 3.60
C ALA A 127 2.03 20.21 4.42
N PHE A 128 1.41 20.32 5.59
CA PHE A 128 1.15 19.21 6.51
C PHE A 128 -0.32 19.20 6.88
N GLN A 129 -0.92 18.01 6.99
CA GLN A 129 -2.29 17.83 7.45
C GLN A 129 -2.31 16.78 8.56
N TYR A 130 -2.99 17.09 9.65
CA TYR A 130 -3.26 16.14 10.73
C TYR A 130 -4.66 15.55 10.54
N LEU A 131 -4.81 14.25 10.72
CA LEU A 131 -6.11 13.60 10.83
C LEU A 131 -6.52 13.58 12.31
N GLU A 132 -7.58 14.30 12.66
CA GLU A 132 -8.18 14.15 13.99
C GLU A 132 -8.97 12.84 14.06
N VAL A 133 -8.54 11.94 14.94
CA VAL A 133 -9.36 10.78 15.33
C VAL A 133 -10.32 11.22 16.41
N ARG A 134 -11.59 11.43 16.05
CA ARG A 134 -12.67 11.59 17.04
C ARG A 134 -12.91 10.24 17.71
N LYS A 135 -12.61 10.13 19.01
CA LYS A 135 -13.05 9.00 19.82
C LYS A 135 -14.58 9.07 19.98
N ILE A 136 -15.29 8.15 19.35
CA ILE A 136 -16.70 7.89 19.67
C ILE A 136 -16.67 6.94 20.86
N TYR A 137 -17.03 7.43 22.04
CA TYR A 137 -17.34 6.58 23.18
C TYR A 137 -18.78 6.10 23.02
N THR A 138 -18.98 4.78 22.98
CA THR A 138 -20.28 4.11 23.18
C THR A 138 -20.25 3.43 24.53
#